data_AF-A0A353TXR6-F1
#
_entry.id   AF-A0A353TXR6-F1
#
_cell.length_a   1.000
_cell.length_b   1.000
_cell.length_c   1.000
_cell.angle_alpha   90.00
_cell.angle_beta   90.00
_cell.angle_gamma   90.00
#
_symmetry.space_group_name_H-M   'P 1'
#
loop_
_entity.id
_entity.type
_entity.pdbx_description
1 polymer ?
#
loop_
_entity_poly.entity_id
_entity_poly.type
_entity_poly.pdbx_seq_one_letter_code
_entity_poly.pdbx_strand_id
1 'polypeptide(L)'
;MTKIPLHIAEKLLLLCRGEIIPASSAKHAVIDEFVDENIVQRTGRVQKSLSVLNNDSLEVYLQNKFGINDLAKYVETLKQT
;
A
#
# COMPACT_ATOMS: atom_id res chain seq x y z
N MET A 1 -16.00 7.98 1.25
CA MET A 1 -15.39 6.68 1.61
C MET A 1 -14.59 6.18 0.42
N THR A 2 -13.30 6.52 0.36
CA THR A 2 -12.41 6.06 -0.71
C THR A 2 -12.01 4.62 -0.36
N LYS A 3 -12.56 3.63 -1.06
CA LYS A 3 -12.18 2.22 -0.89
C LYS A 3 -10.86 1.96 -1.63
N ILE A 4 -10.00 1.12 -1.07
CA ILE A 4 -8.78 0.69 -1.77
C ILE A 4 -9.18 -0.41 -2.77
N PRO A 5 -8.90 -0.27 -4.06
CA PRO A 5 -9.21 -1.31 -5.03
C PRO A 5 -8.30 -2.54 -4.82
N LEU A 6 -8.80 -3.72 -5.19
CA LEU A 6 -8.12 -5.01 -4.97
C LEU A 6 -6.67 -5.01 -5.46
N HIS A 7 -6.43 -4.52 -6.69
CA HIS A 7 -5.09 -4.49 -7.30
C HIS A 7 -4.08 -3.57 -6.58
N ILE A 8 -4.54 -2.67 -5.70
CA ILE A 8 -3.69 -1.85 -4.82
C ILE A 8 -3.55 -2.50 -3.47
N ALA A 9 -4.63 -3.07 -2.93
CA ALA A 9 -4.57 -3.80 -1.66
C ALA A 9 -3.58 -4.98 -1.74
N GLU A 10 -3.56 -5.72 -2.86
CA GLU A 10 -2.56 -6.78 -3.09
C GLU A 10 -1.12 -6.25 -3.13
N LYS A 11 -0.91 -5.10 -3.77
CA LYS A 11 0.42 -4.46 -3.84
C LYS A 11 0.88 -3.95 -2.50
N LEU A 12 -0.04 -3.37 -1.72
CA LEU A 12 0.22 -2.97 -0.34
C LEU A 12 0.56 -4.17 0.53
N LEU A 13 -0.07 -5.32 0.31
CA LEU A 13 0.24 -6.54 1.04
C LEU A 13 1.66 -7.04 0.73
N LEU A 14 2.09 -6.99 -0.53
CA LEU A 14 3.47 -7.30 -0.93
C LEU A 14 4.46 -6.32 -0.27
N LEU A 15 4.16 -5.02 -0.35
CA LEU A 15 4.93 -3.96 0.29
C LEU A 15 5.07 -4.16 1.80
N CYS A 16 3.97 -4.51 2.48
CA CYS A 16 3.94 -4.76 3.93
C CYS A 16 4.81 -5.96 4.33
N ARG A 17 4.97 -6.94 3.44
CA ARG A 17 5.89 -8.08 3.63
C ARG A 17 7.36 -7.71 3.42
N GLY A 18 7.66 -6.46 3.12
CA GLY A 18 9.01 -5.98 2.81
C GLY A 18 9.42 -6.20 1.36
N GLU A 19 8.49 -6.60 0.48
CA GLU A 19 8.81 -6.72 -0.94
C GLU A 19 8.94 -5.36 -1.62
N ILE A 20 9.76 -5.34 -2.66
CA ILE A 20 10.01 -4.15 -3.47
C ILE A 20 9.27 -4.34 -4.79
N ILE A 21 8.30 -3.48 -5.06
CA ILE A 21 7.50 -3.54 -6.29
C ILE A 21 7.82 -2.34 -7.20
N PRO A 22 7.70 -2.47 -8.52
CA PRO A 22 7.86 -1.33 -9.42
C PRO A 22 6.75 -0.29 -9.17
N ALA A 23 7.13 0.97 -9.00
CA ALA A 23 6.22 2.08 -8.73
C ALA A 23 5.18 2.28 -9.86
N SER A 24 5.53 1.89 -11.08
CA SER A 24 4.62 1.89 -12.22
C SER A 24 3.44 0.93 -12.03
N SER A 25 3.62 -0.15 -11.28
CA SER A 25 2.55 -1.12 -11.01
C SER A 25 1.56 -0.60 -9.96
N ALA A 26 1.99 0.23 -9.02
CA ALA A 26 1.17 0.73 -7.91
C ALA A 26 0.78 2.22 -8.08
N LYS A 27 0.46 2.64 -9.31
CA LYS A 27 -0.01 4.01 -9.57
C LYS A 27 -1.44 4.19 -9.07
N HIS A 28 -1.61 4.80 -7.90
CA HIS A 28 -2.92 5.12 -7.34
C HIS A 28 -2.78 6.26 -6.32
N ALA A 29 -3.83 7.09 -6.18
CA ALA A 29 -3.82 8.25 -5.29
C ALA A 29 -3.42 7.88 -3.85
N VAL A 30 -3.96 6.77 -3.33
CA VAL A 30 -3.59 6.22 -2.01
C VAL A 30 -2.09 5.96 -1.86
N ILE A 31 -1.40 5.51 -2.92
CA ILE A 31 0.04 5.28 -2.87
C ILE A 31 0.81 6.62 -2.88
N ASP A 32 0.30 7.63 -3.57
CA ASP A 32 0.88 8.98 -3.47
C ASP A 32 0.72 9.52 -2.03
N GLU A 33 -0.45 9.36 -1.41
CA GLU A 33 -0.68 9.76 -0.02
C GLU A 33 0.28 9.06 0.96
N PHE A 34 0.52 7.77 0.79
CA PHE A 34 1.49 7.06 1.63
C PHE A 34 2.94 7.53 1.40
N VAL A 35 3.27 8.05 0.23
CA VAL A 35 4.60 8.63 -0.05
C VAL A 35 4.73 10.00 0.62
N ASP A 36 3.69 10.82 0.56
CA ASP A 36 3.62 12.11 1.27
C ASP A 36 3.72 11.93 2.80
N GLU A 37 3.06 10.90 3.34
CA GLU A 37 3.09 10.55 4.77
C GLU A 37 4.37 9.81 5.20
N ASN A 38 5.35 9.67 4.30
CA ASN A 38 6.63 8.99 4.57
C ASN A 38 6.52 7.51 4.98
N ILE A 39 5.43 6.84 4.60
CA ILE A 39 5.17 5.43 4.91
C ILE A 39 5.83 4.51 3.88
N VAL A 40 5.72 4.86 2.60
CA VAL A 40 6.44 4.21 1.49
C VAL A 40 7.37 5.21 0.82
N GLN A 41 8.51 4.73 0.35
CA GLN A 41 9.42 5.53 -0.44
C GLN A 41 9.47 5.05 -1.88
N ARG A 42 9.66 6.00 -2.79
CA ARG A 42 9.97 5.74 -4.20
C ARG A 42 11.48 5.83 -4.39
N THR A 43 12.12 4.71 -4.71
CA THR A 43 13.58 4.62 -4.93
C THR A 43 13.89 4.30 -6.39
N GLY A 44 15.05 4.71 -6.88
CA GLY A 44 15.51 4.41 -8.24
C GLY A 44 15.36 5.57 -9.24
N ARG A 45 16.42 5.79 -10.03
CA ARG A 45 16.53 6.92 -10.97
C ARG A 45 15.84 6.66 -12.31
N VAL A 46 15.90 5.43 -12.81
CA VAL A 46 15.37 5.02 -14.13
C VAL A 46 14.15 4.10 -13.96
N GLN A 47 14.26 3.09 -13.10
CA GLN A 47 13.14 2.24 -12.69
C GLN A 47 12.78 2.62 -11.26
N LYS A 48 11.70 3.41 -11.11
CA LYS A 48 11.18 3.75 -9.79
C LYS A 48 10.55 2.50 -9.18
N SER A 49 11.03 2.12 -8.01
CA SER A 49 10.52 1.06 -7.16
C SER A 49 9.89 1.66 -5.91
N LEU A 50 8.96 0.93 -5.31
CA LEU A 50 8.35 1.25 -4.03
C LEU A 50 8.83 0.26 -2.99
N SER A 51 9.17 0.77 -1.82
CA SER A 51 9.44 -0.02 -0.63
C SER A 51 8.83 0.65 0.60
N VAL A 52 8.38 -0.16 1.55
CA VAL A 52 7.87 0.34 2.83
C VAL A 52 9.03 0.79 3.68
N LEU A 53 8.93 2.00 4.21
CA LEU A 53 9.86 2.53 5.20
C LEU A 53 9.49 2.05 6.60
N ASN A 54 8.20 2.10 6.91
CA ASN A 54 7.69 1.80 8.24
C ASN A 54 6.36 1.03 8.14
N ASN A 55 6.39 -0.24 8.52
CA ASN A 55 5.20 -1.11 8.52
C ASN A 55 4.19 -0.70 9.59
N ASP A 56 4.66 -0.34 10.79
CA ASP A 56 3.78 0.11 11.87
C ASP A 56 2.97 1.35 11.46
N SER A 57 3.63 2.30 10.78
CA SER A 57 2.96 3.51 10.28
C SER A 57 1.95 3.19 9.17
N LEU A 58 2.25 2.19 8.33
CA LEU A 58 1.32 1.71 7.30
C LEU A 58 0.05 1.11 7.93
N GLU A 59 0.21 0.24 8.93
CA GLU A 59 -0.90 -0.40 9.65
C GLU A 59 -1.77 0.63 10.37
N VAL A 60 -1.14 1.55 11.10
CA VAL A 60 -1.83 2.64 11.82
C VAL A 60 -2.60 3.53 10.84
N TYR A 61 -2.01 3.85 9.69
CA TYR A 61 -2.68 4.67 8.67
C TYR A 61 -3.87 3.94 8.04
N LEU A 62 -3.71 2.66 7.70
CA LEU A 62 -4.79 1.82 7.17
C LEU A 62 -5.95 1.71 8.16
N GLN A 63 -5.64 1.53 9.44
CA GLN A 63 -6.64 1.50 10.50
C GLN A 63 -7.35 2.84 10.65
N ASN A 64 -6.61 3.94 10.77
CA ASN A 64 -7.20 5.26 11.04
C ASN A 64 -7.98 5.82 9.86
N LYS A 65 -7.47 5.68 8.63
CA LYS A 65 -8.06 6.31 7.44
C LYS A 65 -9.07 5.42 6.73
N PHE A 66 -8.83 4.12 6.69
CA PHE A 66 -9.67 3.16 5.96
C PHE A 66 -10.46 2.23 6.88
N GLY A 67 -10.21 2.22 8.19
CA GLY A 67 -10.80 1.25 9.10
C GLY A 67 -10.30 -0.18 8.87
N ILE A 68 -9.16 -0.33 8.20
CA ILE A 68 -8.59 -1.64 7.86
C ILE A 68 -7.65 -2.06 8.99
N ASN A 69 -8.13 -2.96 9.86
CA ASN A 69 -7.30 -3.55 10.92
C ASN A 69 -6.38 -4.66 10.39
N ASP A 70 -6.76 -5.32 9.29
CA ASP A 70 -6.04 -6.46 8.75
C ASP A 70 -6.10 -6.40 7.22
N LEU A 71 -4.99 -5.99 6.61
CA LEU A 71 -4.89 -5.82 5.17
C LEU A 71 -5.06 -7.14 4.41
N ALA A 72 -4.61 -8.26 4.99
CA ALA A 72 -4.76 -9.58 4.37
C ALA A 72 -6.24 -9.97 4.29
N LYS A 73 -6.98 -9.85 5.40
CA LYS A 73 -8.44 -10.11 5.41
C LYS A 73 -9.20 -9.18 4.49
N TYR A 74 -8.77 -7.92 4.39
CA TYR A 74 -9.37 -6.96 3.47
C TYR A 74 -9.22 -7.38 2.01
N VAL A 75 -8.01 -7.81 1.61
CA VAL A 75 -7.75 -8.37 0.28
C VAL A 75 -8.60 -9.61 0.01
N GLU A 76 -8.70 -10.53 0.98
CA GLU A 76 -9.52 -11.74 0.84
C GLU A 76 -11.00 -11.40 0.62
N THR A 77 -11.55 -10.48 1.41
CA THR A 77 -12.94 -10.03 1.27
C THR A 77 -13.20 -9.42 -0.11
N LEU A 78 -12.24 -8.64 -0.63
CA LEU A 78 -12.32 -8.05 -1.97
C LEU A 78 -12.20 -9.08 -3.09
N LYS A 79 -11.51 -10.20 -2.88
CA LYS A 79 -11.43 -11.31 -3.87
C LYS A 79 -12.70 -12.14 -3.95
N GLN A 80 -13.47 -12.17 -2.87
CA GLN A 80 -14.73 -12.92 -2.79
C GLN A 80 -15.96 -12.13 -3.27
N THR A 81 -15.79 -10.84 -3.55
CA THR A 81 -16.85 -9.94 -4.07
C THR A 81 -16.77 -9.85 -5.59
#